data_AF-A0A0G0DA31-F1
#
_entry.id   AF-A0A0G0DA31-F1
#
_cell.length_a   1.000
_cell.length_b   1.000
_cell.length_c   1.000
_cell.angle_alpha   90.00
_cell.angle_beta   90.00
_cell.angle_gamma   90.00
#
_symmetry.space_group_name_H-M   'P 1'
#
loop_
_entity.id
_entity.type
_entity.pdbx_description
1 polymer ?
#
loop_
_entity_poly.entity_id
_entity_poly.type
_entity_poly.pdbx_seq_one_letter_code
_entity_poly.pdbx_strand_id
1 'polypeptide(L)'
;MEKHFLPQKYPDLAGSQPVERAVDKNIRENKKLPKEERERGPENKQDRVDAYMKRIEKIVDNDRGFELLKQKILNRFTLNIENPETLERIANGLYESEKRIAIERGQQAEVQKLGSTQEIIEKYKPLVREKAEIQKKTLSAWLDELKQNDSQHPMWFRYFVMRSLEKMGMLNDEGIDYSKRGKNTVAPFPELNHEALGWVYKKLDEGIDEKEFQPQENQTEEEKVKLQEKRQTIEKLINVKDFAKLYAFATIETTGRLNRETIEGEWKKYDQGGDYRILENDLKDKGTGWCTATGSAKQHLEGGDFYIYYSKGSNGTYSEPRVAIRMEGDSLGEVRGVNHRQELEPQLVDIAQEKYHTLPGGETYDKKAQDMKLVTKLTKKQEKGEQFTKEDLIFLYEIENTIEGFGYDKDPRIEHLRKQRNAKEDAPIVFECEPSQIATKKEEINENTKAYIGELFEGIFQKNIEHIYTSFPEGKLEKYQIEIGGKTKEQLEQDMKEQDIYVYDGAKALMNSSDFVTSKNAENADLIKLTVKDLGFSNGATTDEIYQKAQDFGLELCPAEVGPQLRLQSKIKEWTLIAMEQILRDGDPSVFRLDSDGGRLKLDYYDARPDERWYDSRRFVFRLRKFET
;
A
#
# COMPACT_ATOMS: atom_id res chain seq x y z
N MET A 1 -1.90 -28.67 11.74
CA MET A 1 -0.62 -28.26 11.14
C MET A 1 0.02 -29.49 10.55
N GLU A 2 0.47 -29.39 9.30
CA GLU A 2 1.23 -30.45 8.65
C GLU A 2 2.51 -30.75 9.41
N LYS A 3 2.90 -32.04 9.41
CA LYS A 3 4.16 -32.48 10.02
C LYS A 3 5.32 -31.92 9.20
N HIS A 4 6.03 -30.92 9.73
CA HIS A 4 7.20 -30.34 9.08
C HIS A 4 8.53 -30.89 9.61
N PHE A 5 9.61 -30.79 8.84
CA PHE A 5 10.90 -31.42 9.15
C PHE A 5 11.80 -30.65 10.14
N LEU A 6 11.37 -29.50 10.67
CA LEU A 6 12.23 -28.66 11.54
C LEU A 6 12.80 -29.39 12.76
N PRO A 7 12.03 -30.18 13.54
CA PRO A 7 12.58 -30.86 14.72
C PRO A 7 13.63 -31.93 14.39
N GLN A 8 13.55 -32.54 13.20
CA GLN A 8 14.52 -33.52 12.70
C GLN A 8 15.78 -32.80 12.21
N LYS A 9 15.63 -31.68 11.51
CA LYS A 9 16.73 -30.87 10.98
C LYS A 9 17.49 -30.09 12.07
N TYR A 10 16.78 -29.64 13.10
CA TYR A 10 17.33 -28.89 14.23
C TYR A 10 16.94 -29.55 15.56
N PRO A 11 17.64 -30.62 15.96
CA PRO A 11 17.29 -31.40 17.17
C PRO A 11 17.31 -30.60 18.47
N ASP A 12 18.08 -29.51 18.51
CA ASP A 12 18.24 -28.57 19.61
C ASP A 12 17.10 -27.55 19.72
N LEU A 13 16.38 -27.30 18.61
CA LEU A 13 15.38 -26.23 18.54
C LEU A 13 14.28 -26.40 19.59
N ALA A 14 13.76 -27.63 19.75
CA ALA A 14 12.65 -27.93 20.65
C ALA A 14 12.96 -27.65 22.14
N GLY A 15 14.24 -27.64 22.53
CA GLY A 15 14.71 -27.31 23.88
C GLY A 15 15.30 -25.90 24.01
N SER A 16 15.24 -25.10 22.95
CA SER A 16 15.79 -23.75 22.97
C SER A 16 14.95 -22.81 23.85
N GLN A 17 15.61 -21.85 24.51
CA GLN A 17 14.93 -20.88 25.37
C GLN A 17 13.77 -20.13 24.68
N PRO A 18 13.85 -19.73 23.39
CA PRO A 18 12.71 -19.13 22.70
C PRO A 18 11.49 -20.05 22.57
N VAL A 19 11.72 -21.35 22.35
CA VAL A 19 10.67 -22.38 22.28
C VAL A 19 10.06 -22.63 23.66
N GLU A 20 10.87 -22.77 24.71
CA GLU A 20 10.36 -22.90 26.09
C GLU A 20 9.40 -21.77 26.45
N ARG A 21 9.80 -20.52 26.17
CA ARG A 21 8.95 -19.34 26.41
C ARG A 21 7.64 -19.37 25.61
N ALA A 22 7.65 -19.98 24.42
CA ALA A 22 6.45 -20.12 23.60
C ALA A 22 5.51 -21.19 24.17
N VAL A 23 6.07 -22.32 24.62
CA VAL A 23 5.34 -23.40 25.30
C VAL A 23 4.71 -22.89 26.59
N ASP A 24 5.46 -22.19 27.43
CA ASP A 24 4.93 -21.58 28.67
C ASP A 24 3.77 -20.63 28.40
N LYS A 25 3.91 -19.77 27.38
CA LYS A 25 2.86 -18.84 26.97
C LYS A 25 1.61 -19.60 26.49
N ASN A 26 1.79 -20.63 25.66
CA ASN A 26 0.70 -21.46 25.15
C ASN A 26 -0.05 -22.15 26.30
N ILE A 27 0.66 -22.78 27.24
CA ILE A 27 0.07 -23.42 28.42
C ILE A 27 -0.71 -22.39 29.26
N ARG A 28 -0.15 -21.19 29.45
CA ARG A 28 -0.81 -20.12 30.20
C ARG A 28 -2.07 -19.61 29.51
N GLU A 29 -2.07 -19.46 28.19
CA GLU A 29 -3.24 -19.04 27.41
C GLU A 29 -4.33 -20.11 27.44
N ASN A 30 -3.96 -21.37 27.23
CA ASN A 30 -4.88 -22.50 27.28
C ASN A 30 -5.56 -22.66 28.66
N LYS A 31 -4.83 -22.39 29.77
CA LYS A 31 -5.41 -22.38 31.12
C LYS A 31 -6.51 -21.31 31.33
N LYS A 32 -6.56 -20.25 30.50
CA LYS A 32 -7.59 -19.20 30.58
C LYS A 32 -8.90 -19.59 29.89
N LEU A 33 -8.89 -20.62 29.04
CA LEU A 33 -10.09 -21.09 28.35
C LEU A 33 -11.01 -21.89 29.28
N PRO A 34 -12.34 -21.91 29.01
CA PRO A 34 -13.29 -22.82 29.64
C PRO A 34 -12.78 -24.25 29.61
N LYS A 35 -13.06 -25.05 30.65
CA LYS A 35 -12.48 -26.40 30.79
C LYS A 35 -12.75 -27.30 29.58
N GLU A 36 -13.89 -27.13 28.94
CA GLU A 36 -14.35 -27.87 27.75
C GLU A 36 -13.60 -27.49 26.46
N GLU A 37 -12.99 -26.30 26.42
CA GLU A 37 -12.24 -25.78 25.26
C GLU A 37 -10.72 -25.95 25.40
N ARG A 38 -10.24 -26.50 26.52
CA ARG A 38 -8.80 -26.66 26.76
C ARG A 38 -8.22 -27.77 25.90
N GLU A 39 -7.20 -27.44 25.12
CA GLU A 39 -6.44 -28.42 24.33
C GLU A 39 -5.34 -29.09 25.17
N ARG A 40 -4.77 -30.19 24.67
CA ARG A 40 -3.55 -30.76 25.26
C ARG A 40 -2.37 -29.81 24.99
N GLY A 41 -1.53 -29.57 26.01
CA GLY A 41 -0.36 -28.70 25.86
C GLY A 41 0.73 -29.30 24.97
N PRO A 42 1.71 -28.50 24.50
CA PRO A 42 2.79 -28.99 23.66
C PRO A 42 3.73 -29.93 24.43
N GLU A 43 3.79 -31.21 24.05
CA GLU A 43 4.56 -32.22 24.79
C GLU A 43 5.75 -32.77 24.00
N ASN A 44 5.52 -33.16 22.75
CA ASN A 44 6.58 -33.76 21.93
C ASN A 44 7.39 -32.64 21.21
N LYS A 45 8.52 -33.03 20.59
CA LYS A 45 9.39 -32.06 19.90
C LYS A 45 8.68 -31.28 18.79
N GLN A 46 7.74 -31.92 18.06
CA GLN A 46 6.95 -31.28 17.03
C GLN A 46 6.02 -30.22 17.64
N ASP A 47 5.19 -30.60 18.60
CA ASP A 47 4.21 -29.67 19.22
C ASP A 47 4.89 -28.42 19.77
N ARG A 48 6.07 -28.59 20.38
CA ARG A 48 6.83 -27.50 20.98
C ARG A 48 7.34 -26.53 19.93
N VAL A 49 7.87 -27.05 18.82
CA VAL A 49 8.31 -26.21 17.69
C VAL A 49 7.10 -25.54 17.02
N ASP A 50 5.99 -26.25 16.85
CA ASP A 50 4.75 -25.72 16.31
C ASP A 50 4.20 -24.55 17.15
N ALA A 51 4.22 -24.68 18.49
CA ALA A 51 3.84 -23.60 19.40
C ALA A 51 4.73 -22.36 19.25
N TYR A 52 6.02 -22.57 18.93
CA TYR A 52 6.94 -21.49 18.63
C TYR A 52 6.69 -20.86 17.26
N MET A 53 6.42 -21.66 16.22
CA MET A 53 6.05 -21.14 14.89
C MET A 53 4.79 -20.26 14.96
N LYS A 54 3.72 -20.76 15.61
CA LYS A 54 2.48 -19.98 15.87
C LYS A 54 2.75 -18.68 16.61
N ARG A 55 3.73 -18.67 17.52
CA ARG A 55 4.10 -17.46 18.25
C ARG A 55 4.83 -16.45 17.35
N ILE A 56 5.71 -16.91 16.46
CA ILE A 56 6.39 -16.04 15.49
C ILE A 56 5.37 -15.46 14.52
N GLU A 57 4.47 -16.29 13.99
CA GLU A 57 3.38 -15.90 13.09
C GLU A 57 2.56 -14.75 13.68
N LYS A 58 2.05 -14.90 14.90
CA LYS A 58 1.35 -13.81 15.62
C LYS A 58 2.18 -12.52 15.78
N ILE A 59 3.50 -12.60 15.83
CA ILE A 59 4.38 -11.41 15.91
C ILE A 59 4.53 -10.77 14.52
N VAL A 60 4.64 -11.58 13.47
CA VAL A 60 4.79 -11.14 12.07
C VAL A 60 3.49 -10.52 11.55
N ASP A 61 2.33 -11.07 11.92
CA ASP A 61 1.00 -10.56 11.53
C ASP A 61 0.71 -9.19 12.13
N ASN A 62 1.34 -8.86 13.26
CA ASN A 62 1.25 -7.54 13.87
C ASN A 62 2.34 -6.62 13.32
N ASP A 63 1.99 -5.56 12.58
CA ASP A 63 2.98 -4.68 11.93
C ASP A 63 4.02 -4.10 12.88
N ARG A 64 3.62 -3.64 14.06
CA ARG A 64 4.56 -3.16 15.08
C ARG A 64 5.46 -4.29 15.59
N GLY A 65 4.89 -5.47 15.81
CA GLY A 65 5.62 -6.67 16.20
C GLY A 65 6.65 -7.08 15.16
N PHE A 66 6.27 -7.04 13.88
CA PHE A 66 7.13 -7.32 12.75
C PHE A 66 8.28 -6.32 12.65
N GLU A 67 8.02 -5.01 12.69
CA GLU A 67 9.08 -4.00 12.59
C GLU A 67 10.11 -4.15 13.73
N LEU A 68 9.65 -4.44 14.95
CA LEU A 68 10.56 -4.71 16.07
C LEU A 68 11.36 -6.00 15.88
N LEU A 69 10.76 -7.05 15.33
CA LEU A 69 11.43 -8.31 15.03
C LEU A 69 12.45 -8.11 13.90
N LYS A 70 12.06 -7.43 12.82
CA LYS A 70 12.87 -7.07 11.66
C LYS A 70 14.12 -6.31 12.09
N GLN A 71 13.97 -5.24 12.88
CA GLN A 71 15.11 -4.49 13.43
C GLN A 71 16.04 -5.38 14.26
N LYS A 72 15.50 -6.26 15.12
CA LYS A 72 16.32 -7.20 15.90
C LYS A 72 17.10 -8.17 15.01
N ILE A 73 16.49 -8.67 13.95
CA ILE A 73 17.13 -9.58 13.00
C ILE A 73 18.23 -8.84 12.22
N LEU A 74 17.94 -7.65 11.68
CA LEU A 74 18.89 -6.81 10.97
C LEU A 74 20.11 -6.50 11.84
N ASN A 75 19.89 -6.03 13.08
CA ASN A 75 20.97 -5.71 14.01
C ASN A 75 21.82 -6.92 14.39
N ARG A 76 21.23 -8.12 14.37
CA ARG A 76 21.94 -9.36 14.73
C ARG A 76 22.77 -9.92 13.57
N PHE A 77 22.27 -9.84 12.34
CA PHE A 77 22.84 -10.55 11.20
C PHE A 77 23.59 -9.67 10.19
N THR A 78 23.51 -8.34 10.33
CA THR A 78 24.28 -7.38 9.53
C THR A 78 25.49 -6.84 10.30
N LEU A 79 26.41 -6.17 9.60
CA LEU A 79 27.56 -5.54 10.24
C LEU A 79 27.15 -4.43 11.22
N ASN A 80 27.46 -4.62 12.51
CA ASN A 80 27.33 -3.57 13.52
C ASN A 80 28.57 -2.66 13.51
N ILE A 81 28.51 -1.60 12.70
CA ILE A 81 29.59 -0.62 12.55
C ILE A 81 29.69 0.39 13.72
N GLU A 82 28.73 0.39 14.65
CA GLU A 82 28.82 1.19 15.88
C GLU A 82 29.78 0.56 16.89
N ASN A 83 30.03 -0.75 16.77
CA ASN A 83 31.06 -1.44 17.54
C ASN A 83 32.45 -1.13 16.93
N PRO A 84 33.35 -0.44 17.67
CA PRO A 84 34.67 -0.06 17.17
C PRO A 84 35.53 -1.26 16.74
N GLU A 85 35.45 -2.39 17.45
CA GLU A 85 36.19 -3.61 17.11
C GLU A 85 35.73 -4.21 15.78
N THR A 86 34.43 -4.09 15.47
CA THR A 86 33.90 -4.56 14.19
C THR A 86 34.35 -3.64 13.06
N LEU A 87 34.29 -2.33 13.25
CA LEU A 87 34.76 -1.36 12.27
C LEU A 87 36.25 -1.57 11.95
N GLU A 88 37.09 -1.69 12.99
CA GLU A 88 38.52 -1.97 12.84
C GLU A 88 38.78 -3.28 12.10
N ARG A 89 38.14 -4.37 12.53
CA ARG A 89 38.32 -5.69 11.94
C ARG A 89 37.97 -5.72 10.45
N ILE A 90 36.87 -5.08 10.06
CA ILE A 90 36.46 -5.03 8.65
C ILE A 90 37.36 -4.11 7.84
N ALA A 91 37.71 -2.93 8.36
CA ALA A 91 38.60 -1.98 7.68
C ALA A 91 39.97 -2.62 7.39
N ASN A 92 40.57 -3.28 8.38
CA ASN A 92 41.81 -4.04 8.20
C ASN A 92 41.66 -5.17 7.17
N GLY A 93 40.55 -5.92 7.22
CA GLY A 93 40.29 -6.98 6.23
C GLY A 93 40.17 -6.48 4.79
N LEU A 94 39.54 -5.33 4.58
CA LEU A 94 39.44 -4.69 3.26
C LEU A 94 40.80 -4.21 2.75
N TYR A 95 41.60 -3.57 3.62
CA TYR A 95 42.95 -3.13 3.30
C TYR A 95 43.87 -4.29 2.88
N GLU A 96 43.86 -5.39 3.64
CA GLU A 96 44.65 -6.58 3.29
C GLU A 96 44.16 -7.25 2.00
N SER A 97 42.85 -7.23 1.74
CA SER A 97 42.31 -7.71 0.47
C SER A 97 42.74 -6.84 -0.71
N GLU A 98 42.76 -5.51 -0.57
CA GLU A 98 43.24 -4.59 -1.60
C GLU A 98 44.72 -4.81 -1.92
N LYS A 99 45.58 -4.96 -0.88
CA LYS A 99 46.99 -5.33 -1.05
C LYS A 99 47.16 -6.62 -1.83
N ARG A 100 46.41 -7.67 -1.47
CA ARG A 100 46.51 -8.97 -2.13
C ARG A 100 46.12 -8.88 -3.61
N ILE A 101 44.99 -8.22 -3.92
CA ILE A 101 44.53 -8.02 -5.30
C ILE A 101 45.57 -7.24 -6.12
N ALA A 102 46.18 -6.22 -5.54
CA ALA A 102 47.22 -5.45 -6.21
C ALA A 102 48.50 -6.26 -6.47
N ILE A 103 48.88 -7.16 -5.55
CA ILE A 103 50.00 -8.10 -5.75
C ILE A 103 49.68 -9.07 -6.89
N GLU A 104 48.49 -9.67 -6.89
CA GLU A 104 48.03 -10.60 -7.93
C GLU A 104 47.99 -9.93 -9.32
N ARG A 105 47.74 -8.62 -9.37
CA ARG A 105 47.71 -7.82 -10.61
C ARG A 105 49.05 -7.18 -10.99
N GLY A 106 50.11 -7.39 -10.20
CA GLY A 106 51.41 -6.75 -10.42
C GLY A 106 51.45 -5.24 -10.17
N GLN A 107 50.44 -4.68 -9.51
CA GLN A 107 50.25 -3.24 -9.23
C GLN A 107 50.69 -2.84 -7.81
N GLN A 108 51.64 -3.57 -7.23
CA GLN A 108 52.03 -3.39 -5.82
C GLN A 108 52.57 -1.98 -5.50
N ALA A 109 53.12 -1.26 -6.49
CA ALA A 109 53.62 0.11 -6.33
C ALA A 109 52.50 1.16 -6.19
N GLU A 110 51.26 0.83 -6.55
CA GLU A 110 50.10 1.74 -6.54
C GLU A 110 49.32 1.69 -5.21
N VAL A 111 49.58 0.70 -4.34
CA VAL A 111 48.90 0.58 -3.04
C VAL A 111 49.54 1.51 -2.01
N GLN A 112 48.74 2.44 -1.50
CA GLN A 112 49.14 3.32 -0.41
C GLN A 112 49.46 2.52 0.86
N LYS A 113 50.69 2.64 1.35
CA LYS A 113 51.11 2.03 2.62
C LYS A 113 50.60 2.86 3.80
N LEU A 114 49.53 2.38 4.44
CA LEU A 114 49.02 2.92 5.71
C LEU A 114 49.75 2.24 6.87
N GLY A 115 50.23 3.02 7.84
CA GLY A 115 51.12 2.57 8.90
C GLY A 115 50.43 2.35 10.25
N SER A 116 49.31 3.03 10.52
CA SER A 116 48.55 2.91 11.75
C SER A 116 47.12 2.40 11.53
N THR A 117 46.56 1.72 12.54
CA THR A 117 45.17 1.24 12.54
C THR A 117 44.17 2.38 12.30
N GLN A 118 44.45 3.56 12.86
CA GLN A 118 43.57 4.73 12.75
C GLN A 118 43.45 5.22 11.29
N GLU A 119 44.57 5.28 10.56
CA GLU A 119 44.59 5.67 9.14
C GLU A 119 43.81 4.69 8.26
N ILE A 120 43.91 3.38 8.57
CA ILE A 120 43.15 2.34 7.87
C ILE A 120 41.65 2.52 8.12
N ILE A 121 41.24 2.72 9.38
CA ILE A 121 39.83 2.96 9.71
C ILE A 121 39.31 4.20 8.98
N GLU A 122 40.03 5.32 9.02
CA GLU A 122 39.60 6.57 8.38
C GLU A 122 39.39 6.43 6.88
N LYS A 123 40.30 5.73 6.18
CA LYS A 123 40.19 5.49 4.73
C LYS A 123 39.02 4.56 4.38
N TYR A 124 38.85 3.45 5.09
CA TYR A 124 37.89 2.40 4.69
C TYR A 124 36.51 2.55 5.33
N LYS A 125 36.33 3.37 6.38
CA LYS A 125 35.04 3.57 7.06
C LYS A 125 33.88 3.91 6.13
N PRO A 126 34.02 4.75 5.07
CA PRO A 126 32.94 4.97 4.11
C PRO A 126 32.52 3.69 3.37
N LEU A 127 33.49 2.88 2.92
CA LEU A 127 33.23 1.62 2.23
C LEU A 127 32.61 0.58 3.18
N VAL A 128 33.07 0.52 4.44
CA VAL A 128 32.47 -0.36 5.46
C VAL A 128 31.00 0.01 5.71
N ARG A 129 30.69 1.31 5.79
CA ARG A 129 29.31 1.81 5.90
C ARG A 129 28.45 1.39 4.71
N GLU A 130 28.94 1.58 3.50
CA GLU A 130 28.23 1.19 2.28
C GLU A 130 27.92 -0.32 2.28
N LYS A 131 28.91 -1.17 2.60
CA LYS A 131 28.71 -2.62 2.68
C LYS A 131 27.72 -3.03 3.77
N ALA A 132 27.75 -2.37 4.92
CA ALA A 132 26.79 -2.60 6.01
C ALA A 132 25.35 -2.23 5.59
N GLU A 133 25.16 -1.10 4.92
CA GLU A 133 23.85 -0.67 4.42
C GLU A 133 23.33 -1.60 3.31
N ILE A 134 24.21 -2.08 2.41
CA ILE A 134 23.86 -3.09 1.42
C ILE A 134 23.39 -4.39 2.08
N GLN A 135 24.07 -4.85 3.15
CA GLN A 135 23.61 -6.03 3.90
C GLN A 135 22.25 -5.82 4.55
N LYS A 136 22.03 -4.66 5.18
CA LYS A 136 20.72 -4.32 5.76
C LYS A 136 19.63 -4.31 4.71
N LYS A 137 19.88 -3.65 3.57
CA LYS A 137 18.93 -3.56 2.45
C LYS A 137 18.57 -4.94 1.89
N THR A 138 19.57 -5.77 1.63
CA THR A 138 19.35 -7.11 1.05
C THR A 138 18.66 -8.06 2.02
N LEU A 139 19.02 -8.06 3.31
CA LEU A 139 18.32 -8.85 4.33
C LEU A 139 16.91 -8.33 4.60
N SER A 140 16.70 -7.01 4.59
CA SER A 140 15.38 -6.41 4.75
C SER A 140 14.44 -6.88 3.65
N ALA A 141 14.90 -6.91 2.39
CA ALA A 141 14.10 -7.38 1.27
C ALA A 141 13.59 -8.81 1.48
N TRP A 142 14.45 -9.72 1.98
CA TRP A 142 14.03 -11.07 2.36
C TRP A 142 13.00 -11.09 3.49
N LEU A 143 13.16 -10.26 4.52
CA LEU A 143 12.22 -10.22 5.65
C LEU A 143 10.85 -9.68 5.22
N ASP A 144 10.85 -8.64 4.40
CA ASP A 144 9.63 -8.03 3.86
C ASP A 144 8.87 -9.01 2.97
N GLU A 145 9.59 -9.72 2.10
CA GLU A 145 9.03 -10.78 1.26
C GLU A 145 8.39 -11.91 2.07
N LEU A 146 9.12 -12.43 3.07
CA LEU A 146 8.61 -13.50 3.92
C LEU A 146 7.39 -13.07 4.74
N LYS A 147 7.19 -11.76 4.98
CA LYS A 147 5.93 -11.26 5.55
C LYS A 147 4.83 -11.13 4.49
N GLN A 148 5.12 -10.57 3.31
CA GLN A 148 4.09 -10.28 2.31
C GLN A 148 3.46 -11.54 1.72
N ASN A 149 4.27 -12.59 1.48
CA ASN A 149 3.78 -13.87 0.95
C ASN A 149 3.35 -14.85 2.07
N ASP A 150 2.67 -14.32 3.09
CA ASP A 150 2.26 -15.09 4.27
C ASP A 150 1.35 -16.27 3.90
N SER A 151 0.42 -16.03 2.97
CA SER A 151 -0.51 -17.05 2.48
C SER A 151 0.14 -18.14 1.63
N GLN A 152 1.32 -17.90 1.05
CA GLN A 152 1.98 -18.84 0.12
C GLN A 152 3.02 -19.73 0.80
N HIS A 153 3.60 -19.29 1.91
CA HIS A 153 4.69 -19.99 2.58
C HIS A 153 4.38 -20.19 4.05
N PRO A 154 4.22 -21.41 4.58
CA PRO A 154 3.97 -21.62 6.00
C PRO A 154 5.14 -21.14 6.87
N MET A 155 4.86 -20.73 8.11
CA MET A 155 5.86 -20.14 9.01
C MET A 155 7.10 -21.02 9.24
N TRP A 156 6.94 -22.35 9.19
CA TRP A 156 8.07 -23.27 9.31
C TRP A 156 9.09 -23.10 8.16
N PHE A 157 8.61 -22.86 6.93
CA PHE A 157 9.46 -22.68 5.76
C PHE A 157 10.21 -21.35 5.85
N ARG A 158 9.51 -20.29 6.26
CA ARG A 158 10.13 -18.98 6.47
C ARG A 158 11.22 -19.02 7.54
N TYR A 159 10.96 -19.73 8.64
CA TYR A 159 11.96 -19.97 9.67
C TYR A 159 13.19 -20.72 9.11
N PHE A 160 12.95 -21.74 8.28
CA PHE A 160 14.00 -22.52 7.61
C PHE A 160 14.86 -21.66 6.66
N VAL A 161 14.22 -20.81 5.84
CA VAL A 161 14.86 -19.84 4.95
C VAL A 161 15.74 -18.89 5.77
N MET A 162 15.19 -18.26 6.81
CA MET A 162 15.93 -17.32 7.65
C MET A 162 17.14 -17.93 8.36
N ARG A 163 17.00 -19.16 8.88
CA ARG A 163 18.12 -19.93 9.47
C ARG A 163 19.21 -20.26 8.45
N SER A 164 18.85 -20.39 7.18
CA SER A 164 19.79 -20.69 6.09
C SER A 164 20.50 -19.42 5.63
N LEU A 165 19.77 -18.32 5.43
CA LEU A 165 20.32 -17.00 5.05
C LEU A 165 21.37 -16.49 6.04
N GLU A 166 21.22 -16.76 7.33
CA GLU A 166 22.23 -16.44 8.37
C GLU A 166 23.64 -16.95 7.99
N LYS A 167 23.70 -18.08 7.26
CA LYS A 167 24.95 -18.76 6.89
C LYS A 167 25.34 -18.55 5.43
N MET A 168 24.52 -17.90 4.61
CA MET A 168 24.74 -17.74 3.19
C MET A 168 25.44 -16.42 2.84
N GLY A 169 26.50 -16.54 2.04
CA GLY A 169 27.26 -15.46 1.42
C GLY A 169 26.85 -15.26 -0.03
N MET A 170 27.81 -14.96 -0.91
CA MET A 170 27.58 -14.84 -2.35
C MET A 170 27.43 -16.21 -3.01
N LEU A 171 26.62 -16.24 -4.08
CA LEU A 171 26.54 -17.38 -4.98
C LEU A 171 27.93 -17.62 -5.59
N ASN A 172 28.30 -18.89 -5.76
CA ASN A 172 29.49 -19.25 -6.49
C ASN A 172 29.12 -19.48 -7.96
N ASP A 173 29.58 -18.64 -8.88
CA ASP A 173 29.20 -18.74 -10.30
C ASP A 173 29.73 -20.03 -10.98
N GLU A 174 30.70 -20.70 -10.37
CA GLU A 174 31.26 -21.97 -10.85
C GLU A 174 30.59 -23.22 -10.23
N GLY A 175 29.65 -23.06 -9.29
CA GLY A 175 29.04 -24.20 -8.59
C GLY A 175 27.65 -23.95 -8.01
N ILE A 176 26.88 -25.02 -7.82
CA ILE A 176 25.52 -24.99 -7.24
C ILE A 176 25.60 -24.84 -5.70
N ASP A 177 26.18 -23.75 -5.22
CA ASP A 177 26.34 -23.47 -3.79
C ASP A 177 26.56 -21.98 -3.49
N TYR A 178 26.40 -21.61 -2.22
CA TYR A 178 26.75 -20.29 -1.70
C TYR A 178 27.99 -20.38 -0.82
N SER A 179 28.84 -19.36 -0.90
CA SER A 179 29.89 -19.14 0.10
C SER A 179 29.30 -19.02 1.52
N LYS A 180 30.10 -19.30 2.54
CA LYS A 180 29.65 -19.21 3.94
C LYS A 180 29.79 -17.80 4.48
N ARG A 181 28.80 -17.36 5.26
CA ARG A 181 28.85 -16.12 6.03
C ARG A 181 29.54 -16.35 7.38
N GLY A 182 30.40 -15.41 7.76
CA GLY A 182 31.05 -15.32 9.06
C GLY A 182 31.11 -13.89 9.56
N LYS A 183 31.74 -13.67 10.72
CA LYS A 183 31.84 -12.35 11.40
C LYS A 183 32.53 -11.25 10.57
N ASN A 184 33.22 -11.62 9.49
CA ASN A 184 33.98 -10.72 8.61
C ASN A 184 33.35 -10.58 7.23
N THR A 185 32.22 -11.24 6.97
CA THR A 185 31.60 -11.19 5.65
C THR A 185 31.04 -9.78 5.42
N VAL A 186 31.56 -9.13 4.38
CA VAL A 186 31.07 -7.83 3.89
C VAL A 186 30.10 -7.96 2.71
N ALA A 187 29.98 -9.17 2.16
CA ALA A 187 29.10 -9.45 1.03
C ALA A 187 27.62 -9.24 1.39
N PRO A 188 26.78 -8.81 0.42
CA PRO A 188 25.32 -8.79 0.55
C PRO A 188 24.77 -10.17 0.91
N PHE A 189 23.52 -10.21 1.39
CA PHE A 189 22.77 -11.47 1.40
C PHE A 189 22.44 -11.90 -0.04
N PRO A 190 22.22 -13.19 -0.29
CA PRO A 190 21.78 -13.69 -1.60
C PRO A 190 20.65 -12.84 -2.19
N GLU A 191 20.66 -12.64 -3.50
CA GLU A 191 19.55 -11.97 -4.15
C GLU A 191 18.25 -12.77 -3.98
N LEU A 192 17.16 -12.07 -3.71
CA LEU A 192 15.83 -12.66 -3.61
C LEU A 192 15.30 -12.90 -5.02
N ASN A 193 14.94 -14.15 -5.31
CA ASN A 193 14.27 -14.61 -6.51
C ASN A 193 13.03 -15.38 -6.06
N HIS A 194 11.85 -14.80 -6.32
CA HIS A 194 10.56 -15.34 -5.89
C HIS A 194 10.25 -16.68 -6.57
N GLU A 195 10.63 -16.82 -7.84
CA GLU A 195 10.46 -18.05 -8.62
C GLU A 195 11.28 -19.19 -8.01
N ALA A 196 12.56 -18.93 -7.73
CA ALA A 196 13.46 -19.88 -7.09
C ALA A 196 13.02 -20.24 -5.66
N LEU A 197 12.52 -19.27 -4.88
CA LEU A 197 12.04 -19.51 -3.52
C LEU A 197 10.81 -20.43 -3.52
N GLY A 198 9.84 -20.15 -4.39
CA GLY A 198 8.64 -20.97 -4.57
C GLY A 198 8.98 -22.39 -5.04
N TRP A 199 9.96 -22.52 -5.96
CA TRP A 199 10.45 -23.82 -6.40
C TRP A 199 11.01 -24.64 -5.22
N VAL A 200 11.84 -24.03 -4.36
CA VAL A 200 12.41 -24.73 -3.20
C VAL A 200 11.32 -25.15 -2.22
N TYR A 201 10.32 -24.30 -1.98
CA TYR A 201 9.18 -24.64 -1.15
C TYR A 201 8.45 -25.87 -1.69
N LYS A 202 8.01 -25.82 -2.96
CA LYS A 202 7.28 -26.91 -3.64
C LYS A 202 8.05 -28.24 -3.57
N LYS A 203 9.36 -28.22 -3.81
CA LYS A 203 10.20 -29.43 -3.72
C LYS A 203 10.33 -30.01 -2.32
N LEU A 204 10.30 -29.16 -1.29
CA LEU A 204 10.39 -29.61 0.09
C LEU A 204 9.05 -30.12 0.63
N ASP A 205 7.94 -29.57 0.12
CA ASP A 205 6.58 -29.84 0.55
C ASP A 205 5.97 -31.04 -0.21
N GLU A 206 5.97 -30.98 -1.54
CA GLU A 206 5.35 -31.98 -2.42
C GLU A 206 6.34 -33.05 -2.90
N GLY A 207 7.65 -32.75 -2.86
CA GLY A 207 8.69 -33.63 -3.40
C GLY A 207 8.96 -33.40 -4.88
N ILE A 208 9.40 -34.45 -5.58
CA ILE A 208 9.68 -34.40 -7.02
C ILE A 208 8.48 -34.93 -7.80
N ASP A 209 7.98 -34.14 -8.76
CA ASP A 209 7.03 -34.61 -9.75
C ASP A 209 7.75 -35.51 -10.76
N GLU A 210 7.37 -36.78 -10.84
CA GLU A 210 7.96 -37.74 -11.78
C GLU A 210 7.82 -37.28 -13.23
N LYS A 211 6.74 -36.56 -13.56
CA LYS A 211 6.48 -36.06 -14.93
C LYS A 211 7.51 -35.02 -15.38
N GLU A 212 8.09 -34.28 -14.44
CA GLU A 212 9.12 -33.27 -14.75
C GLU A 212 10.42 -33.90 -15.27
N PHE A 213 10.67 -35.17 -14.93
CA PHE A 213 11.89 -35.89 -15.28
C PHE A 213 11.63 -37.04 -16.25
N GLN A 214 10.47 -37.05 -16.93
CA GLN A 214 10.20 -37.99 -18.01
C GLN A 214 10.96 -37.58 -19.27
N PRO A 215 11.71 -38.51 -19.89
CA PRO A 215 12.36 -38.25 -21.17
C PRO A 215 11.37 -37.86 -22.27
N GLN A 216 11.71 -36.88 -23.09
CA GLN A 216 10.96 -36.56 -24.30
C GLN A 216 11.37 -37.47 -25.47
N GLU A 217 10.46 -37.74 -26.42
CA GLU A 217 10.67 -38.69 -27.54
C GLU A 217 11.94 -38.41 -28.37
N ASN A 218 12.39 -37.14 -28.43
CA ASN A 218 13.51 -36.71 -29.26
C ASN A 218 14.83 -36.48 -28.49
N GLN A 219 14.92 -36.84 -27.20
CA GLN A 219 16.14 -36.67 -26.42
C GLN A 219 17.18 -37.76 -26.72
N THR A 220 18.44 -37.34 -26.83
CA THR A 220 19.62 -38.21 -26.92
C THR A 220 19.84 -38.98 -25.61
N GLU A 221 20.55 -40.11 -25.66
CA GLU A 221 20.88 -40.87 -24.44
C GLU A 221 21.70 -40.05 -23.43
N GLU A 222 22.56 -39.15 -23.89
CA GLU A 222 23.32 -38.25 -23.01
C GLU A 222 22.41 -37.27 -22.27
N GLU A 223 21.39 -36.73 -22.93
CA GLU A 223 20.40 -35.84 -22.32
C GLU A 223 19.53 -36.57 -21.29
N LYS A 224 19.16 -37.83 -21.58
CA LYS A 224 18.42 -38.68 -20.63
C LYS A 224 19.24 -38.95 -19.36
N VAL A 225 20.53 -39.28 -19.52
CA VAL A 225 21.45 -39.49 -18.38
C VAL A 225 21.55 -38.21 -17.55
N LYS A 226 21.78 -37.05 -18.18
CA LYS A 226 21.83 -35.75 -17.48
C LYS A 226 20.53 -35.44 -16.74
N LEU A 227 19.37 -35.73 -17.33
CA LEU A 227 18.07 -35.53 -16.69
C LEU A 227 17.90 -36.40 -15.45
N GLN A 228 18.38 -37.65 -15.51
CA GLN A 228 18.34 -38.57 -14.37
C GLN A 228 19.33 -38.19 -13.27
N GLU A 229 20.55 -37.78 -13.61
CA GLU A 229 21.55 -37.25 -12.66
C GLU A 229 21.05 -35.99 -11.96
N LYS A 230 20.36 -35.11 -12.71
CA LYS A 230 19.68 -33.92 -12.19
C LYS A 230 18.62 -34.30 -11.15
N ARG A 231 17.74 -35.25 -11.47
CA ARG A 231 16.73 -35.79 -10.53
C ARG A 231 17.37 -36.30 -9.25
N GLN A 232 18.38 -37.15 -9.36
CA GLN A 232 19.07 -37.73 -8.19
C GLN A 232 19.75 -36.67 -7.32
N THR A 233 20.33 -35.65 -7.95
CA THR A 233 20.94 -34.52 -7.24
C THR A 233 19.89 -33.78 -6.42
N ILE A 234 18.74 -33.45 -7.03
CA ILE A 234 17.63 -32.78 -6.34
C ILE A 234 17.09 -33.64 -5.19
N GLU A 235 16.84 -34.94 -5.41
CA GLU A 235 16.36 -35.87 -4.37
C GLU A 235 17.30 -35.87 -3.16
N LYS A 236 18.62 -35.92 -3.42
CA LYS A 236 19.64 -35.88 -2.37
C LYS A 236 19.55 -34.58 -1.56
N LEU A 237 19.44 -33.43 -2.24
CA LEU A 237 19.36 -32.11 -1.60
C LEU A 237 18.06 -31.94 -0.79
N ILE A 238 16.93 -32.43 -1.31
CA ILE A 238 15.65 -32.48 -0.59
C ILE A 238 15.78 -33.36 0.66
N ASN A 239 16.42 -34.52 0.57
CA ASN A 239 16.57 -35.43 1.70
C ASN A 239 17.42 -34.84 2.83
N VAL A 240 18.53 -34.17 2.50
CA VAL A 240 19.36 -33.49 3.50
C VAL A 240 18.81 -32.13 3.93
N LYS A 241 17.74 -31.63 3.29
CA LYS A 241 17.14 -30.32 3.54
C LYS A 241 18.20 -29.21 3.42
N ASP A 242 18.89 -29.13 2.29
CA ASP A 242 19.93 -28.13 2.03
C ASP A 242 19.35 -26.96 1.23
N PHE A 243 18.83 -25.95 1.95
CA PHE A 243 18.22 -24.77 1.33
C PHE A 243 19.19 -24.05 0.39
N ALA A 244 20.46 -23.87 0.79
CA ALA A 244 21.39 -23.06 0.03
C ALA A 244 21.63 -23.65 -1.37
N LYS A 245 21.83 -24.96 -1.44
CA LYS A 245 22.03 -25.66 -2.71
C LYS A 245 20.76 -25.78 -3.53
N LEU A 246 19.62 -26.06 -2.88
CA LEU A 246 18.32 -26.08 -3.56
C LEU A 246 18.01 -24.70 -4.17
N TYR A 247 18.29 -23.63 -3.44
CA TYR A 247 18.05 -22.27 -3.90
C TYR A 247 19.05 -21.83 -4.97
N ALA A 248 20.33 -22.23 -4.88
CA ALA A 248 21.31 -22.00 -5.94
C ALA A 248 20.89 -22.72 -7.23
N PHE A 249 20.47 -23.98 -7.10
CA PHE A 249 19.96 -24.80 -8.20
C PHE A 249 18.74 -24.14 -8.84
N ALA A 250 17.74 -23.80 -8.02
CA ALA A 250 16.52 -23.17 -8.48
C ALA A 250 16.80 -21.81 -9.12
N THR A 251 17.73 -21.02 -8.57
CA THR A 251 18.13 -19.75 -9.18
C THR A 251 18.65 -19.99 -10.58
N ILE A 252 19.63 -20.89 -10.78
CA ILE A 252 20.21 -21.18 -12.10
C ILE A 252 19.13 -21.67 -13.08
N GLU A 253 18.29 -22.61 -12.67
CA GLU A 253 17.23 -23.18 -13.50
C GLU A 253 16.16 -22.15 -13.88
N THR A 254 15.82 -21.26 -12.96
CA THR A 254 14.83 -20.19 -13.17
C THR A 254 15.47 -18.92 -13.75
N THR A 255 16.77 -18.89 -14.04
CA THR A 255 17.44 -17.70 -14.63
C THR A 255 17.16 -17.55 -16.13
N GLY A 256 16.09 -18.17 -16.67
CA GLY A 256 15.72 -18.11 -18.09
C GLY A 256 15.92 -16.71 -18.69
N ARG A 257 16.57 -16.63 -19.85
CA ARG A 257 16.81 -15.36 -20.55
C ARG A 257 15.65 -15.09 -21.49
N LEU A 258 14.67 -14.31 -21.03
CA LEU A 258 13.59 -13.82 -21.90
C LEU A 258 14.17 -13.15 -23.15
N ASN A 259 13.67 -13.52 -24.33
CA ASN A 259 13.99 -12.76 -25.53
C ASN A 259 13.28 -11.39 -25.47
N ARG A 260 14.06 -10.31 -25.54
CA ARG A 260 13.58 -8.91 -25.47
C ARG A 260 13.79 -8.12 -26.77
N GLU A 261 14.19 -8.78 -27.86
CA GLU A 261 14.51 -8.16 -29.15
C GLU A 261 13.31 -7.46 -29.79
N THR A 262 12.08 -7.91 -29.49
CA THR A 262 10.84 -7.29 -29.94
C THR A 262 9.86 -7.09 -28.80
N ILE A 263 8.99 -6.10 -28.95
CA ILE A 263 7.84 -5.84 -28.06
C ILE A 263 6.52 -6.32 -28.67
N GLU A 264 6.53 -6.76 -29.93
CA GLU A 264 5.37 -7.36 -30.60
C GLU A 264 4.95 -8.62 -29.82
N GLY A 265 3.67 -8.70 -29.46
CA GLY A 265 3.15 -9.73 -28.60
C GLY A 265 1.63 -9.79 -28.59
N GLU A 266 1.11 -10.75 -27.84
CA GLU A 266 -0.32 -10.95 -27.66
C GLU A 266 -0.69 -11.22 -26.20
N TRP A 267 -1.92 -10.88 -25.85
CA TRP A 267 -2.49 -11.19 -24.55
C TRP A 267 -3.11 -12.58 -24.56
N LYS A 268 -2.70 -13.42 -23.61
CA LYS A 268 -3.35 -14.68 -23.29
C LYS A 268 -4.06 -14.57 -21.94
N LYS A 269 -5.33 -14.99 -21.92
CA LYS A 269 -6.15 -15.06 -20.72
C LYS A 269 -6.12 -16.48 -20.14
N TYR A 270 -6.03 -16.57 -18.82
CA TYR A 270 -6.26 -17.76 -18.03
C TYR A 270 -7.48 -17.50 -17.13
N ASP A 271 -8.52 -18.32 -17.29
CA ASP A 271 -9.80 -18.11 -16.61
C ASP A 271 -9.74 -18.45 -15.13
N GLN A 272 -10.51 -17.69 -14.33
CA GLN A 272 -10.75 -17.99 -12.93
C GLN A 272 -11.24 -19.45 -12.75
N GLY A 273 -10.63 -20.18 -11.82
CA GLY A 273 -10.92 -21.59 -11.56
C GLY A 273 -10.41 -22.57 -12.62
N GLY A 274 -9.68 -22.09 -13.64
CA GLY A 274 -9.08 -22.93 -14.67
C GLY A 274 -7.95 -23.83 -14.17
N ASP A 275 -7.45 -24.73 -15.03
CA ASP A 275 -6.33 -25.61 -14.69
C ASP A 275 -5.03 -24.80 -14.60
N TYR A 276 -4.64 -24.45 -13.37
CA TYR A 276 -3.45 -23.67 -13.06
C TYR A 276 -2.15 -24.28 -13.60
N ARG A 277 -2.12 -25.59 -13.89
CA ARG A 277 -0.94 -26.25 -14.47
C ARG A 277 -0.63 -25.74 -15.87
N ILE A 278 -1.62 -25.31 -16.63
CA ILE A 278 -1.40 -24.70 -17.95
C ILE A 278 -0.61 -23.40 -17.79
N LEU A 279 -1.06 -22.53 -16.90
CA LEU A 279 -0.39 -21.28 -16.56
C LEU A 279 1.04 -21.51 -16.02
N GLU A 280 1.23 -22.46 -15.09
CA GLU A 280 2.58 -22.80 -14.61
C GLU A 280 3.48 -23.28 -15.75
N ASN A 281 2.99 -24.19 -16.59
CA ASN A 281 3.77 -24.76 -17.71
C ASN A 281 4.15 -23.70 -18.75
N ASP A 282 3.28 -22.73 -19.03
CA ASP A 282 3.56 -21.65 -19.98
C ASP A 282 4.60 -20.64 -19.47
N LEU A 283 4.79 -20.57 -18.15
CA LEU A 283 5.77 -19.70 -17.50
C LEU A 283 7.07 -20.41 -17.11
N LYS A 284 7.02 -21.74 -17.03
CA LYS A 284 8.14 -22.58 -16.63
C LYS A 284 9.37 -22.31 -17.50
N ASP A 285 10.53 -22.22 -16.86
CA ASP A 285 11.84 -22.02 -17.48
C ASP A 285 12.00 -20.71 -18.27
N LYS A 286 11.03 -19.78 -18.17
CA LYS A 286 11.07 -18.48 -18.85
C LYS A 286 11.88 -17.43 -18.11
N GLY A 287 12.13 -17.61 -16.82
CA GLY A 287 12.88 -16.66 -15.99
C GLY A 287 12.17 -15.32 -15.82
N THR A 288 10.88 -15.41 -15.53
CA THR A 288 10.04 -14.24 -15.25
C THR A 288 10.32 -13.63 -13.89
N GLY A 289 10.83 -14.44 -12.94
CA GLY A 289 10.96 -14.05 -11.54
C GLY A 289 9.60 -13.98 -10.82
N TRP A 290 8.53 -14.50 -11.43
CA TRP A 290 7.19 -14.57 -10.84
C TRP A 290 6.99 -15.86 -10.06
N CYS A 291 6.42 -15.76 -8.85
CA CYS A 291 6.00 -16.95 -8.09
C CYS A 291 4.89 -17.76 -8.80
N THR A 292 4.20 -17.15 -9.77
CA THR A 292 3.19 -17.82 -10.61
C THR A 292 3.78 -18.98 -11.41
N ALA A 293 5.05 -18.89 -11.80
CA ALA A 293 5.70 -19.96 -12.56
C ALA A 293 5.97 -21.22 -11.71
N THR A 294 5.97 -21.10 -10.37
CA THR A 294 6.46 -22.17 -9.48
C THR A 294 5.56 -22.55 -8.32
N GLY A 295 4.42 -21.88 -8.10
CA GLY A 295 3.44 -22.37 -7.11
C GLY A 295 2.22 -21.49 -6.81
N SER A 296 2.22 -20.20 -7.16
CA SER A 296 1.09 -19.32 -6.82
C SER A 296 -0.01 -19.27 -7.89
N ALA A 297 0.16 -19.93 -9.03
CA ALA A 297 -0.80 -19.92 -10.14
C ALA A 297 -2.21 -20.37 -9.70
N LYS A 298 -2.29 -21.41 -8.88
CA LYS A 298 -3.58 -21.91 -8.37
C LYS A 298 -4.32 -20.84 -7.57
N GLN A 299 -3.66 -20.23 -6.59
CA GLN A 299 -4.27 -19.20 -5.75
C GLN A 299 -4.67 -17.97 -6.57
N HIS A 300 -3.86 -17.58 -7.56
CA HIS A 300 -4.21 -16.48 -8.45
C HIS A 300 -5.47 -16.77 -9.26
N LEU A 301 -5.59 -17.98 -9.84
CA LEU A 301 -6.78 -18.38 -10.60
C LEU A 301 -8.00 -18.66 -9.70
N GLU A 302 -7.83 -19.01 -8.44
CA GLU A 302 -8.95 -19.03 -7.48
C GLU A 302 -9.46 -17.61 -7.20
N GLY A 303 -8.54 -16.64 -7.12
CA GLY A 303 -8.84 -15.24 -6.84
C GLY A 303 -9.43 -14.44 -8.00
N GLY A 304 -9.18 -14.83 -9.25
CA GLY A 304 -9.71 -14.13 -10.43
C GLY A 304 -9.04 -14.57 -11.74
N ASP A 305 -9.44 -13.95 -12.85
CA ASP A 305 -8.76 -14.12 -14.13
C ASP A 305 -7.30 -13.66 -14.07
N PHE A 306 -6.43 -14.28 -14.87
CA PHE A 306 -5.02 -13.90 -15.00
C PHE A 306 -4.69 -13.65 -16.47
N TYR A 307 -4.06 -12.53 -16.78
CA TYR A 307 -3.68 -12.17 -18.15
C TYR A 307 -2.17 -12.06 -18.25
N ILE A 308 -1.59 -12.58 -19.33
CA ILE A 308 -0.17 -12.47 -19.60
C ILE A 308 0.04 -11.98 -21.01
N TYR A 309 0.90 -10.98 -21.14
CA TYR A 309 1.39 -10.52 -22.42
C TYR A 309 2.63 -11.31 -22.79
N TYR A 310 2.53 -12.07 -23.90
CA TYR A 310 3.62 -12.85 -24.46
C TYR A 310 4.19 -12.13 -25.67
N SER A 311 5.44 -11.68 -25.60
CA SER A 311 6.15 -11.20 -26.77
C SER A 311 6.67 -12.36 -27.62
N LYS A 312 7.01 -12.05 -28.86
CA LYS A 312 7.59 -12.99 -29.81
C LYS A 312 8.94 -13.50 -29.30
N GLY A 313 9.10 -14.83 -29.27
CA GLY A 313 10.36 -15.51 -29.02
C GLY A 313 11.19 -15.65 -30.29
N SER A 314 12.40 -16.20 -30.15
CA SER A 314 13.38 -16.33 -31.24
C SER A 314 12.91 -17.22 -32.41
N ASN A 315 11.92 -18.08 -32.17
CA ASN A 315 11.28 -18.95 -33.15
C ASN A 315 10.09 -18.28 -33.87
N GLY A 316 9.78 -17.01 -33.55
CA GLY A 316 8.65 -16.27 -34.12
C GLY A 316 7.30 -16.52 -33.45
N THR A 317 7.20 -17.37 -32.42
CA THR A 317 5.96 -17.62 -31.68
C THR A 317 5.84 -16.69 -30.46
N TYR A 318 4.63 -16.31 -30.07
CA TYR A 318 4.40 -15.54 -28.85
C TYR A 318 4.54 -16.44 -27.61
N SER A 319 5.75 -16.49 -27.06
CA SER A 319 6.11 -17.42 -25.99
C SER A 319 6.87 -16.78 -24.84
N GLU A 320 7.20 -15.49 -24.92
CA GLU A 320 8.03 -14.80 -23.94
C GLU A 320 7.16 -13.94 -23.01
N PRO A 321 6.81 -14.42 -21.80
CA PRO A 321 5.98 -13.66 -20.87
C PRO A 321 6.71 -12.42 -20.37
N ARG A 322 6.10 -11.23 -20.50
CA ARG A 322 6.74 -9.95 -20.11
C ARG A 322 5.89 -9.05 -19.21
N VAL A 323 4.57 -9.19 -19.25
CA VAL A 323 3.64 -8.49 -18.36
C VAL A 323 2.60 -9.48 -17.84
N ALA A 324 2.27 -9.40 -16.56
CA ALA A 324 1.18 -10.13 -15.94
C ALA A 324 0.19 -9.16 -15.29
N ILE A 325 -1.09 -9.46 -15.46
CA ILE A 325 -2.21 -8.77 -14.81
C ILE A 325 -3.02 -9.81 -14.03
N ARG A 326 -3.16 -9.60 -12.73
CA ARG A 326 -3.96 -10.44 -11.83
C ARG A 326 -5.27 -9.72 -11.48
N MET A 327 -6.40 -10.39 -11.68
CA MET A 327 -7.69 -9.95 -11.15
C MET A 327 -7.89 -10.48 -9.72
N GLU A 328 -8.67 -9.74 -8.95
CA GLU A 328 -9.10 -10.08 -7.60
C GLU A 328 -10.62 -9.86 -7.52
N GLY A 329 -11.36 -10.96 -7.54
CA GLY A 329 -12.77 -10.98 -7.89
C GLY A 329 -12.98 -10.37 -9.28
N ASP A 330 -13.92 -9.43 -9.36
CA ASP A 330 -14.24 -8.72 -10.60
C ASP A 330 -13.34 -7.51 -10.86
N SER A 331 -12.34 -7.23 -10.02
CA SER A 331 -11.54 -6.00 -10.11
C SER A 331 -10.05 -6.27 -10.33
N LEU A 332 -9.37 -5.32 -10.98
CA LEU A 332 -7.92 -5.37 -11.17
C LEU A 332 -7.17 -5.32 -9.83
N GLY A 333 -6.42 -6.37 -9.51
CA GLY A 333 -5.66 -6.50 -8.27
C GLY A 333 -4.21 -6.06 -8.38
N GLU A 334 -3.50 -6.53 -9.42
CA GLU A 334 -2.06 -6.29 -9.57
C GLU A 334 -1.64 -6.29 -11.04
N VAL A 335 -0.68 -5.42 -11.39
CA VAL A 335 0.03 -5.40 -12.67
C VAL A 335 1.52 -5.44 -12.41
N ARG A 336 2.23 -6.42 -13.01
CA ARG A 336 3.67 -6.62 -12.82
C ARG A 336 4.39 -7.01 -14.10
N GLY A 337 5.69 -6.74 -14.15
CA GLY A 337 6.58 -7.10 -15.24
C GLY A 337 7.72 -8.01 -14.80
N VAL A 338 8.73 -8.13 -15.67
CA VAL A 338 9.86 -9.07 -15.53
C VAL A 338 11.19 -8.41 -15.22
N ASN A 339 11.19 -7.10 -14.89
CA ASN A 339 12.40 -6.43 -14.42
C ASN A 339 12.67 -6.72 -12.94
N HIS A 340 13.80 -6.22 -12.43
CA HIS A 340 14.12 -6.31 -11.00
C HIS A 340 12.93 -5.85 -10.15
N ARG A 341 12.57 -6.63 -9.12
CA ARG A 341 11.37 -6.43 -8.27
C ARG A 341 10.04 -6.47 -9.03
N GLN A 342 10.00 -7.20 -10.14
CA GLN A 342 8.81 -7.38 -10.97
C GLN A 342 8.27 -6.05 -11.54
N GLU A 343 9.15 -5.06 -11.71
CA GLU A 343 8.78 -3.81 -12.37
C GLU A 343 8.44 -4.05 -13.85
N LEU A 344 7.56 -3.21 -14.40
CA LEU A 344 7.29 -3.18 -15.84
C LEU A 344 8.53 -2.69 -16.59
N GLU A 345 8.70 -3.20 -17.80
CA GLU A 345 9.65 -2.63 -18.73
C GLU A 345 9.09 -1.29 -19.25
N PRO A 346 9.89 -0.21 -19.30
CA PRO A 346 9.38 1.11 -19.68
C PRO A 346 8.64 1.12 -21.02
N GLN A 347 9.12 0.35 -21.99
CA GLN A 347 8.54 0.21 -23.33
C GLN A 347 7.24 -0.63 -23.39
N LEU A 348 6.86 -1.30 -22.30
CA LEU A 348 5.63 -2.11 -22.21
C LEU A 348 4.58 -1.48 -21.28
N VAL A 349 4.88 -0.30 -20.70
CA VAL A 349 3.93 0.39 -19.81
C VAL A 349 2.64 0.67 -20.54
N ASP A 350 2.69 1.36 -21.69
CA ASP A 350 1.50 1.74 -22.45
C ASP A 350 0.67 0.51 -22.87
N ILE A 351 1.34 -0.58 -23.30
CA ILE A 351 0.69 -1.87 -23.63
C ILE A 351 -0.05 -2.45 -22.43
N ALA A 352 0.54 -2.37 -21.24
CA ALA A 352 -0.11 -2.80 -20.01
C ALA A 352 -1.33 -1.91 -19.70
N GLN A 353 -1.18 -0.58 -19.78
CA GLN A 353 -2.26 0.38 -19.50
C GLN A 353 -3.45 0.19 -20.42
N GLU A 354 -3.20 0.14 -21.73
CA GLU A 354 -4.22 -0.13 -22.74
C GLU A 354 -5.01 -1.39 -22.41
N LYS A 355 -4.34 -2.46 -21.96
CA LYS A 355 -5.04 -3.68 -21.56
C LYS A 355 -5.84 -3.49 -20.29
N TYR A 356 -5.23 -3.01 -19.21
CA TYR A 356 -5.90 -3.03 -17.92
C TYR A 356 -7.01 -1.98 -17.81
N HIS A 357 -7.00 -0.91 -18.62
CA HIS A 357 -8.13 0.02 -18.76
C HIS A 357 -9.37 -0.62 -19.40
N THR A 358 -9.21 -1.72 -20.14
CA THR A 358 -10.36 -2.51 -20.64
C THR A 358 -10.94 -3.46 -19.59
N LEU A 359 -10.27 -3.61 -18.44
CA LEU A 359 -10.67 -4.51 -17.37
C LEU A 359 -11.39 -3.72 -16.25
N PRO A 360 -12.36 -4.33 -15.55
CA PRO A 360 -13.03 -3.63 -14.46
C PRO A 360 -12.03 -3.29 -13.34
N GLY A 361 -12.11 -2.07 -12.82
CA GLY A 361 -11.14 -1.53 -11.86
C GLY A 361 -9.87 -0.91 -12.47
N GLY A 362 -9.69 -0.97 -13.79
CA GLY A 362 -8.54 -0.40 -14.51
C GLY A 362 -8.26 1.08 -14.22
N GLU A 363 -9.26 1.95 -14.34
CA GLU A 363 -9.10 3.39 -14.06
C GLU A 363 -8.73 3.67 -12.60
N THR A 364 -9.31 2.91 -11.67
CA THR A 364 -9.00 3.07 -10.23
C THR A 364 -7.60 2.61 -9.88
N TYR A 365 -7.02 1.69 -10.66
CA TYR A 365 -5.67 1.16 -10.43
C TYR A 365 -4.59 2.20 -10.68
N ASP A 366 -4.73 3.04 -11.71
CA ASP A 366 -3.77 4.12 -11.98
C ASP A 366 -3.65 5.06 -10.80
N LYS A 367 -4.81 5.47 -10.27
CA LYS A 367 -4.85 6.33 -9.09
C LYS A 367 -4.18 5.66 -7.91
N LYS A 368 -4.55 4.41 -7.58
CA LYS A 368 -3.93 3.64 -6.48
C LYS A 368 -2.41 3.51 -6.66
N ALA A 369 -1.93 3.20 -7.87
CA ALA A 369 -0.52 3.06 -8.17
C ALA A 369 0.23 4.38 -7.99
N GLN A 370 -0.33 5.48 -8.51
CA GLN A 370 0.22 6.82 -8.38
C GLN A 370 0.27 7.27 -6.91
N ASP A 371 -0.82 7.08 -6.18
CA ASP A 371 -0.95 7.38 -4.75
C ASP A 371 0.09 6.61 -3.94
N MET A 372 0.23 5.29 -4.15
CA MET A 372 1.23 4.47 -3.45
C MET A 372 2.68 4.85 -3.80
N LYS A 373 2.94 5.30 -5.03
CA LYS A 373 4.24 5.84 -5.44
C LYS A 373 4.55 7.14 -4.69
N LEU A 374 3.58 8.04 -4.56
CA LEU A 374 3.72 9.28 -3.80
C LEU A 374 3.92 9.01 -2.30
N VAL A 375 3.13 8.11 -1.69
CA VAL A 375 3.34 7.69 -0.30
C VAL A 375 4.76 7.16 -0.08
N THR A 376 5.25 6.30 -0.98
CA THR A 376 6.61 5.76 -0.93
C THR A 376 7.68 6.85 -1.07
N LYS A 377 7.46 7.84 -1.95
CA LYS A 377 8.33 9.01 -2.09
C LYS A 377 8.39 9.81 -0.77
N LEU A 378 7.25 10.05 -0.14
CA LEU A 378 7.18 10.78 1.14
C LEU A 378 7.84 10.01 2.29
N THR A 379 7.66 8.68 2.36
CA THR A 379 8.37 7.83 3.33
C THR A 379 9.89 8.01 3.21
N LYS A 380 10.43 7.95 1.99
CA LYS A 380 11.87 8.14 1.75
C LYS A 380 12.35 9.55 2.09
N LYS A 381 11.54 10.58 1.81
CA LYS A 381 11.86 11.97 2.20
C LYS A 381 11.98 12.10 3.72
N GLN A 382 11.00 11.57 4.45
CA GLN A 382 10.97 11.59 5.91
C GLN A 382 12.19 10.85 6.51
N GLU A 383 12.50 9.66 6.02
CA GLU A 383 13.66 8.87 6.48
C GLU A 383 15.00 9.62 6.33
N LYS A 384 15.10 10.48 5.32
CA LYS A 384 16.28 11.30 5.06
C LYS A 384 16.25 12.68 5.75
N GLY A 385 15.14 13.06 6.38
CA GLY A 385 14.94 14.40 6.93
C GLY A 385 14.80 15.50 5.86
N GLU A 386 14.36 15.14 4.65
CA GLU A 386 14.08 16.12 3.59
C GLU A 386 12.76 16.88 3.87
N GLN A 387 12.71 18.16 3.52
CA GLN A 387 11.52 19.00 3.69
C GLN A 387 10.40 18.61 2.70
N PHE A 388 9.15 18.75 3.14
CA PHE A 388 7.96 18.46 2.34
C PHE A 388 7.52 19.74 1.62
N THR A 389 7.18 19.63 0.34
CA THR A 389 6.65 20.77 -0.43
C THR A 389 5.15 20.97 -0.16
N LYS A 390 4.58 22.06 -0.68
CA LYS A 390 3.13 22.29 -0.66
C LYS A 390 2.35 21.10 -1.22
N GLU A 391 2.76 20.58 -2.38
CA GLU A 391 2.09 19.46 -3.05
C GLU A 391 2.21 18.18 -2.24
N ASP A 392 3.38 17.93 -1.62
CA ASP A 392 3.58 16.78 -0.74
C ASP A 392 2.63 16.84 0.47
N LEU A 393 2.41 18.03 1.05
CA LEU A 393 1.50 18.25 2.19
C LEU A 393 0.04 18.20 1.79
N ILE A 394 -0.35 18.81 0.66
CA ILE A 394 -1.71 18.71 0.10
C ILE A 394 -2.10 17.26 -0.12
N PHE A 395 -1.19 16.47 -0.70
CA PHE A 395 -1.37 15.04 -0.90
C PHE A 395 -1.46 14.29 0.43
N LEU A 396 -0.47 14.43 1.32
CA LEU A 396 -0.42 13.70 2.60
C LEU A 396 -1.65 13.98 3.50
N TYR A 397 -2.10 15.22 3.49
CA TYR A 397 -3.24 15.66 4.29
C TYR A 397 -4.59 15.42 3.63
N GLU A 398 -4.61 14.96 2.37
CA GLU A 398 -5.82 14.71 1.58
C GLU A 398 -6.71 15.96 1.47
N ILE A 399 -6.07 17.12 1.30
CA ILE A 399 -6.74 18.43 1.25
C ILE A 399 -7.62 18.58 -0.01
N GLU A 400 -7.24 17.89 -1.08
CA GLU A 400 -7.93 17.93 -2.37
C GLU A 400 -8.52 16.57 -2.76
N ASN A 401 -7.77 15.49 -2.53
CA ASN A 401 -8.17 14.14 -2.92
C ASN A 401 -7.79 13.14 -1.82
N THR A 402 -8.62 12.12 -1.63
CA THR A 402 -8.33 11.00 -0.74
C THR A 402 -7.24 10.11 -1.34
N ILE A 403 -6.33 9.60 -0.51
CA ILE A 403 -5.29 8.66 -0.95
C ILE A 403 -5.89 7.25 -1.01
N GLU A 404 -5.73 6.56 -2.14
CA GLU A 404 -6.19 5.19 -2.34
C GLU A 404 -5.03 4.20 -2.43
N GLY A 405 -5.21 3.01 -1.85
CA GLY A 405 -4.25 1.91 -1.89
C GLY A 405 -4.86 0.61 -2.42
N PHE A 406 -4.06 -0.46 -2.45
CA PHE A 406 -4.48 -1.77 -2.95
C PHE A 406 -5.16 -2.67 -1.89
N GLY A 407 -5.24 -2.21 -0.64
CA GLY A 407 -5.94 -2.89 0.45
C GLY A 407 -7.33 -2.30 0.73
N TYR A 408 -8.13 -3.02 1.54
CA TYR A 408 -9.41 -2.51 2.05
C TYR A 408 -9.23 -1.37 3.06
N ASP A 409 -8.15 -1.43 3.84
CA ASP A 409 -7.78 -0.41 4.80
C ASP A 409 -6.83 0.62 4.19
N LYS A 410 -6.86 1.82 4.77
CA LYS A 410 -5.93 2.89 4.42
C LYS A 410 -4.49 2.49 4.72
N ASP A 411 -3.56 2.82 3.83
CA ASP A 411 -2.15 2.45 4.00
C ASP A 411 -1.58 3.00 5.33
N PRO A 412 -1.04 2.13 6.21
CA PRO A 412 -0.61 2.53 7.55
C PRO A 412 0.55 3.54 7.54
N ARG A 413 1.30 3.64 6.43
CA ARG A 413 2.38 4.64 6.27
C ARG A 413 1.83 6.06 6.28
N ILE A 414 0.60 6.29 5.83
CA ILE A 414 -0.01 7.62 5.79
C ILE A 414 -0.19 8.16 7.22
N GLU A 415 -0.75 7.34 8.11
CA GLU A 415 -0.92 7.70 9.53
C GLU A 415 0.45 7.92 10.20
N HIS A 416 1.42 7.05 9.90
CA HIS A 416 2.78 7.16 10.43
C HIS A 416 3.47 8.48 10.02
N LEU A 417 3.34 8.86 8.74
CA LEU A 417 3.86 10.12 8.20
C LEU A 417 3.21 11.31 8.91
N ARG A 418 1.87 11.34 9.00
CA ARG A 418 1.12 12.45 9.64
C ARG A 418 1.47 12.63 11.11
N LYS A 419 1.63 11.54 11.88
CA LYS A 419 1.96 11.59 13.32
C LYS A 419 3.29 12.28 13.64
N GLN A 420 4.20 12.36 12.68
CA GLN A 420 5.50 12.99 12.84
C GLN A 420 5.56 14.43 12.31
N ARG A 421 4.45 14.94 11.75
CA ARG A 421 4.36 16.31 11.25
C ARG A 421 3.87 17.27 12.33
N ASN A 422 4.22 18.54 12.18
CA ASN A 422 3.67 19.63 12.97
C ASN A 422 2.74 20.49 12.10
N ALA A 423 1.43 20.32 12.30
CA ALA A 423 0.41 21.02 11.52
C ALA A 423 0.56 22.56 11.53
N LYS A 424 1.09 23.14 12.62
CA LYS A 424 1.31 24.59 12.72
C LYS A 424 2.47 25.06 11.84
N GLU A 425 3.48 24.22 11.63
CA GLU A 425 4.60 24.51 10.74
C GLU A 425 4.24 24.22 9.27
N ASP A 426 3.30 23.31 9.04
CA ASP A 426 2.87 22.90 7.71
C ASP A 426 1.83 23.85 7.09
N ALA A 427 0.97 24.48 7.91
CA ALA A 427 -0.07 25.41 7.43
C ALA A 427 0.48 26.58 6.59
N PRO A 428 1.55 27.31 7.00
CA PRO A 428 2.17 28.36 6.19
C PRO A 428 2.64 27.89 4.81
N ILE A 429 3.15 26.64 4.72
CA ILE A 429 3.61 26.04 3.46
C ILE A 429 2.42 25.74 2.55
N VAL A 430 1.34 25.19 3.10
CA VAL A 430 0.12 24.87 2.34
C VAL A 430 -0.58 26.13 1.84
N PHE A 431 -0.65 27.18 2.67
CA PHE A 431 -1.32 28.44 2.35
C PHE A 431 -0.43 29.43 1.59
N GLU A 432 0.85 29.12 1.39
CA GLU A 432 1.83 30.00 0.75
C GLU A 432 1.84 31.41 1.36
N CYS A 433 1.89 31.45 2.69
CA CYS A 433 1.91 32.68 3.47
C CYS A 433 2.91 32.61 4.62
N GLU A 434 3.29 33.77 5.16
CA GLU A 434 4.10 33.80 6.38
C GLU A 434 3.29 33.32 7.59
N PRO A 435 3.92 32.71 8.61
CA PRO A 435 3.21 32.31 9.84
C PRO A 435 2.46 33.46 10.51
N SER A 436 2.94 34.70 10.40
CA SER A 436 2.29 35.91 10.92
C SER A 436 1.02 36.33 10.17
N GLN A 437 0.80 35.78 8.97
CA GLN A 437 -0.41 36.00 8.17
C GLN A 437 -1.52 34.99 8.47
N ILE A 438 -1.28 34.07 9.41
CA ILE A 438 -2.25 33.10 9.89
C ILE A 438 -2.78 33.56 11.25
N ALA A 439 -4.05 33.91 11.31
CA ALA A 439 -4.75 34.21 12.55
C ALA A 439 -5.36 32.94 13.15
N THR A 440 -5.27 32.79 14.47
CA THR A 440 -5.93 31.71 15.23
C THR A 440 -7.06 32.23 16.11
N LYS A 441 -7.13 33.55 16.29
CA LYS A 441 -8.17 34.25 17.05
C LYS A 441 -8.68 35.47 16.29
N LYS A 442 -9.90 35.90 16.62
CA LYS A 442 -10.55 37.06 15.98
C LYS A 442 -9.69 38.32 16.11
N GLU A 443 -9.03 38.51 17.25
CA GLU A 443 -8.23 39.70 17.57
C GLU A 443 -6.92 39.79 16.77
N GLU A 444 -6.47 38.68 16.18
CA GLU A 444 -5.23 38.61 15.39
C GLU A 444 -5.45 39.03 13.93
N ILE A 445 -6.72 39.12 13.50
CA ILE A 445 -7.08 39.41 12.11
C ILE A 445 -6.83 40.88 11.79
N ASN A 446 -6.06 41.11 10.73
CA ASN A 446 -5.75 42.42 10.18
C ASN A 446 -5.72 42.37 8.65
N GLU A 447 -5.39 43.49 8.01
CA GLU A 447 -5.33 43.64 6.55
C GLU A 447 -4.36 42.69 5.83
N ASN A 448 -3.35 42.16 6.53
CA ASN A 448 -2.36 41.22 5.98
C ASN A 448 -2.69 39.75 6.26
N THR A 449 -3.79 39.47 6.96
CA THR A 449 -4.21 38.10 7.28
C THR A 449 -4.69 37.39 6.02
N LYS A 450 -4.02 36.30 5.64
CA LYS A 450 -4.39 35.45 4.50
C LYS A 450 -5.20 34.23 4.92
N ALA A 451 -4.91 33.68 6.10
CA ALA A 451 -5.54 32.47 6.60
C ALA A 451 -6.06 32.63 8.03
N TYR A 452 -7.15 31.94 8.34
CA TYR A 452 -7.71 31.81 9.67
C TYR A 452 -7.88 30.34 10.02
N ILE A 453 -7.35 29.92 11.17
CA ILE A 453 -7.49 28.56 11.71
C ILE A 453 -8.06 28.64 13.14
N GLY A 454 -9.36 28.41 13.30
CA GLY A 454 -10.00 28.46 14.61
C GLY A 454 -11.52 28.43 14.56
N GLU A 455 -12.14 28.62 15.72
CA GLU A 455 -13.61 28.64 15.85
C GLU A 455 -14.21 29.82 15.08
N LEU A 456 -15.26 29.55 14.29
CA LEU A 456 -15.96 30.57 13.54
C LEU A 456 -16.61 31.61 14.48
N PHE A 457 -16.62 32.86 14.07
CA PHE A 457 -17.18 33.97 14.85
C PHE A 457 -18.08 34.87 13.99
N GLU A 458 -18.86 35.71 14.66
CA GLU A 458 -19.78 36.66 14.04
C GLU A 458 -19.09 37.54 12.99
N GLY A 459 -19.59 37.50 11.77
CA GLY A 459 -19.04 38.28 10.66
C GLY A 459 -17.79 37.69 9.98
N ILE A 460 -17.38 36.44 10.27
CA ILE A 460 -16.14 35.86 9.72
C ILE A 460 -16.15 35.81 8.18
N PHE A 461 -17.28 35.46 7.58
CA PHE A 461 -17.39 35.34 6.12
C PHE A 461 -17.46 36.70 5.41
N GLN A 462 -17.59 37.79 6.17
CA GLN A 462 -17.47 39.16 5.66
C GLN A 462 -16.02 39.64 5.65
N LYS A 463 -15.09 38.86 6.21
CA LYS A 463 -13.66 39.17 6.17
C LYS A 463 -13.06 38.69 4.85
N ASN A 464 -12.16 39.49 4.28
CA ASN A 464 -11.40 39.12 3.09
C ASN A 464 -10.27 38.15 3.44
N ILE A 465 -10.61 36.92 3.82
CA ILE A 465 -9.67 35.87 4.21
C ILE A 465 -9.74 34.74 3.19
N GLU A 466 -8.61 34.42 2.57
CA GLU A 466 -8.51 33.43 1.49
C GLU A 466 -8.77 32.00 2.00
N HIS A 467 -8.17 31.67 3.15
CA HIS A 467 -8.25 30.33 3.74
C HIS A 467 -8.92 30.37 5.11
N ILE A 468 -10.08 29.71 5.25
CA ILE A 468 -10.79 29.60 6.53
C ILE A 468 -10.93 28.12 6.89
N TYR A 469 -10.44 27.78 8.06
CA TYR A 469 -10.34 26.42 8.59
C TYR A 469 -10.81 26.41 10.06
N THR A 470 -11.60 25.41 10.46
CA THR A 470 -11.98 25.24 11.87
C THR A 470 -10.90 24.52 12.69
N SER A 471 -10.08 23.73 12.02
CA SER A 471 -8.81 23.18 12.50
C SER A 471 -7.87 23.01 11.29
N PHE A 472 -6.60 22.64 11.47
CA PHE A 472 -5.75 22.29 10.33
C PHE A 472 -4.93 21.05 10.68
N PRO A 473 -4.77 20.08 9.75
CA PRO A 473 -5.26 20.10 8.36
C PRO A 473 -6.73 19.73 8.15
N GLU A 474 -7.40 19.19 9.17
CA GLU A 474 -8.82 18.81 9.12
C GLU A 474 -9.73 20.04 9.32
N GLY A 475 -10.93 20.11 8.73
CA GLY A 475 -11.85 21.24 8.97
C GLY A 475 -11.71 22.38 7.95
N LYS A 476 -11.19 22.07 6.75
CA LYS A 476 -11.35 22.91 5.56
C LYS A 476 -12.84 23.10 5.28
N LEU A 477 -13.28 24.35 5.16
CA LEU A 477 -14.65 24.63 4.79
C LEU A 477 -14.86 24.39 3.29
N GLU A 478 -15.83 23.56 2.94
CA GLU A 478 -16.17 23.29 1.55
C GLU A 478 -17.05 24.42 1.00
N LYS A 479 -16.56 25.07 -0.07
CA LYS A 479 -17.27 26.12 -0.80
C LYS A 479 -17.67 25.62 -2.18
N TYR A 480 -18.83 26.05 -2.65
CA TYR A 480 -19.32 25.75 -3.99
C TYR A 480 -19.73 27.03 -4.68
N GLN A 481 -19.43 27.14 -5.97
CA GLN A 481 -19.99 28.19 -6.81
C GLN A 481 -20.88 27.50 -7.83
N ILE A 482 -22.17 27.83 -7.82
CA ILE A 482 -23.16 27.23 -8.71
C ILE A 482 -23.95 28.33 -9.43
N GLU A 483 -24.46 28.01 -10.61
CA GLU A 483 -25.44 28.84 -11.31
C GLU A 483 -26.85 28.52 -10.79
N ILE A 484 -27.62 29.52 -10.38
CA ILE A 484 -29.04 29.41 -10.04
C ILE A 484 -29.87 30.34 -10.92
N GLY A 485 -31.18 30.13 -10.99
CA GLY A 485 -32.07 30.87 -11.90
C GLY A 485 -31.98 30.42 -13.36
N GLY A 486 -32.80 31.03 -14.22
CA GLY A 486 -32.83 30.77 -15.66
C GLY A 486 -33.50 29.46 -16.09
N LYS A 487 -33.73 28.53 -15.17
CA LYS A 487 -34.41 27.25 -15.42
C LYS A 487 -35.76 27.18 -14.71
N THR A 488 -36.76 26.64 -15.39
CA THR A 488 -38.03 26.28 -14.76
C THR A 488 -37.90 24.98 -13.98
N LYS A 489 -38.88 24.73 -13.11
CA LYS A 489 -39.00 23.48 -12.36
C LYS A 489 -39.00 22.24 -13.27
N GLU A 490 -39.71 22.30 -14.40
CA GLU A 490 -39.78 21.20 -15.37
C GLU A 490 -38.42 20.95 -16.06
N GLN A 491 -37.67 22.02 -16.33
CA GLN A 491 -36.32 21.91 -16.88
C GLN A 491 -35.36 21.27 -15.87
N LEU A 492 -35.43 21.67 -14.59
CA LEU A 492 -34.62 21.06 -13.52
C LEU A 492 -34.90 19.56 -13.37
N GLU A 493 -36.17 19.14 -13.42
CA GLU A 493 -36.54 17.72 -13.38
C GLU A 493 -36.01 16.94 -14.59
N GLN A 494 -36.11 17.53 -15.78
CA GLN A 494 -35.61 16.92 -17.01
C GLN A 494 -34.09 16.77 -16.98
N ASP A 495 -33.36 17.82 -16.59
CA ASP A 495 -31.90 17.78 -16.46
C ASP A 495 -31.45 16.72 -15.45
N MET A 496 -32.15 16.59 -14.31
CA MET A 496 -31.81 15.58 -13.30
C MET A 496 -32.02 14.17 -13.84
N LYS A 497 -33.08 13.96 -14.63
CA LYS A 497 -33.34 12.69 -15.29
C LYS A 497 -32.28 12.35 -16.33
N GLU A 498 -31.84 13.33 -17.12
CA GLU A 498 -30.79 13.15 -18.13
C GLU A 498 -29.43 12.80 -17.49
N GLN A 499 -29.16 13.29 -16.28
CA GLN A 499 -27.96 12.96 -15.51
C GLN A 499 -28.09 11.71 -14.62
N ASP A 500 -29.14 10.92 -14.79
CA ASP A 500 -29.44 9.73 -13.96
C ASP A 500 -29.53 10.01 -12.44
N ILE A 501 -29.91 11.23 -12.07
CA ILE A 501 -30.13 11.65 -10.68
C ILE A 501 -31.51 11.18 -10.25
N TYR A 502 -31.56 10.46 -9.13
CA TYR A 502 -32.82 9.97 -8.59
C TYR A 502 -33.50 11.04 -7.72
N VAL A 503 -34.69 11.49 -8.13
CA VAL A 503 -35.49 12.46 -7.38
C VAL A 503 -36.61 11.72 -6.65
N TYR A 504 -36.58 11.75 -5.31
CA TYR A 504 -37.61 11.14 -4.48
C TYR A 504 -38.94 11.91 -4.57
N ASP A 505 -40.04 11.20 -4.34
CA ASP A 505 -41.37 11.79 -4.47
C ASP A 505 -41.63 12.95 -3.50
N GLY A 506 -40.99 12.95 -2.34
CA GLY A 506 -41.09 14.09 -1.42
C GLY A 506 -40.30 15.32 -1.90
N ALA A 507 -39.14 15.14 -2.56
CA ALA A 507 -38.48 16.25 -3.25
C ALA A 507 -39.32 16.78 -4.42
N LYS A 508 -39.96 15.89 -5.19
CA LYS A 508 -40.92 16.32 -6.23
C LYS A 508 -42.08 17.09 -5.62
N ALA A 509 -42.60 16.67 -4.46
CA ALA A 509 -43.67 17.37 -3.78
C ALA A 509 -43.24 18.79 -3.36
N LEU A 510 -42.02 18.94 -2.82
CA LEU A 510 -41.44 20.26 -2.54
C LEU A 510 -41.34 21.12 -3.80
N MET A 511 -40.82 20.57 -4.90
CA MET A 511 -40.74 21.28 -6.18
C MET A 511 -42.12 21.61 -6.79
N ASN A 512 -43.18 20.89 -6.42
CA ASN A 512 -44.56 21.13 -6.85
C ASN A 512 -45.31 22.14 -5.97
N SER A 513 -44.73 22.57 -4.84
CA SER A 513 -45.33 23.60 -3.99
C SER A 513 -45.37 24.95 -4.69
N SER A 514 -46.37 25.77 -4.37
CA SER A 514 -46.42 27.19 -4.76
C SER A 514 -45.27 28.00 -4.19
N ASP A 515 -44.68 27.53 -3.09
CA ASP A 515 -43.59 28.21 -2.38
C ASP A 515 -42.22 27.89 -2.98
N PHE A 516 -42.16 26.90 -3.89
CA PHE A 516 -40.96 26.64 -4.69
C PHE A 516 -40.91 27.59 -5.89
N VAL A 517 -40.04 28.59 -5.81
CA VAL A 517 -39.86 29.60 -6.86
C VAL A 517 -38.44 29.53 -7.42
N THR A 518 -38.34 29.59 -8.75
CA THR A 518 -37.07 29.69 -9.49
C THR A 518 -36.91 31.12 -10.04
N SER A 519 -35.73 31.72 -9.88
CA SER A 519 -35.43 33.02 -10.49
C SER A 519 -35.44 32.93 -12.02
N LYS A 520 -35.97 33.96 -12.69
CA LYS A 520 -35.91 34.06 -14.16
C LYS A 520 -34.50 34.38 -14.66
N ASN A 521 -33.75 35.14 -13.88
CA ASN A 521 -32.41 35.58 -14.25
C ASN A 521 -31.40 34.65 -13.61
N ALA A 522 -30.50 34.12 -14.44
CA ALA A 522 -29.38 33.32 -13.96
C ALA A 522 -28.40 34.20 -13.18
N GLU A 523 -27.88 33.67 -12.08
CA GLU A 523 -26.79 34.28 -11.31
C GLU A 523 -25.89 33.22 -10.69
N ASN A 524 -24.65 33.60 -10.40
CA ASN A 524 -23.76 32.78 -9.59
C ASN A 524 -24.09 32.95 -8.10
N ALA A 525 -24.26 31.83 -7.42
CA ALA A 525 -24.42 31.74 -5.97
C ALA A 525 -23.18 31.08 -5.36
N ASP A 526 -22.56 31.79 -4.42
CA ASP A 526 -21.47 31.26 -3.62
C ASP A 526 -22.04 30.62 -2.35
N LEU A 527 -21.77 29.33 -2.18
CA LEU A 527 -22.32 28.49 -1.14
C LEU A 527 -21.20 27.99 -0.23
N ILE A 528 -21.56 27.68 1.01
CA ILE A 528 -20.67 27.08 1.99
C ILE A 528 -21.37 25.93 2.72
N LYS A 529 -20.68 24.81 2.87
CA LYS A 529 -21.15 23.64 3.63
C LYS A 529 -20.51 23.65 5.01
N LEU A 530 -21.34 23.67 6.04
CA LEU A 530 -20.94 23.69 7.45
C LEU A 530 -21.61 22.54 8.19
N THR A 531 -20.92 21.97 9.17
CA THR A 531 -21.54 21.12 10.17
C THR A 531 -22.21 21.97 11.26
N VAL A 532 -23.16 21.38 11.98
CA VAL A 532 -23.76 22.00 13.17
C VAL A 532 -22.68 22.32 14.23
N LYS A 533 -21.63 21.49 14.31
CA LYS A 533 -20.45 21.75 15.13
C LYS A 533 -19.67 22.98 14.66
N ASP A 534 -19.48 23.19 13.36
CA ASP A 534 -18.77 24.37 12.82
C ASP A 534 -19.51 25.68 13.18
N LEU A 535 -20.83 25.61 13.36
CA LEU A 535 -21.65 26.73 13.87
C LEU A 535 -21.48 26.99 15.38
N GLY A 536 -20.67 26.18 16.08
CA GLY A 536 -20.40 26.28 17.51
C GLY A 536 -21.27 25.38 18.39
N PHE A 537 -22.09 24.50 17.80
CA PHE A 537 -23.02 23.63 18.54
C PHE A 537 -22.50 22.19 18.66
N SER A 538 -21.50 21.96 19.53
CA SER A 538 -20.90 20.64 19.76
C SER A 538 -21.87 19.58 20.31
N ASN A 539 -23.03 19.97 20.85
CA ASN A 539 -24.07 19.06 21.37
C ASN A 539 -25.34 19.06 20.51
N GLY A 540 -25.22 19.52 19.26
CA GLY A 540 -26.36 19.74 18.37
C GLY A 540 -27.16 20.99 18.70
N ALA A 541 -28.07 21.36 17.80
CA ALA A 541 -28.93 22.54 17.88
C ALA A 541 -30.23 22.34 17.10
N THR A 542 -31.22 23.17 17.38
CA THR A 542 -32.47 23.24 16.63
C THR A 542 -32.29 23.93 15.28
N THR A 543 -33.24 23.74 14.36
CA THR A 543 -33.23 24.41 13.05
C THR A 543 -33.15 25.94 13.20
N ASP A 544 -33.94 26.53 14.10
CA ASP A 544 -33.94 27.98 14.31
C ASP A 544 -32.62 28.49 14.90
N GLU A 545 -32.04 27.78 15.87
CA GLU A 545 -30.73 28.12 16.43
C GLU A 545 -29.64 28.07 15.36
N ILE A 546 -29.69 27.07 14.47
CA ILE A 546 -28.76 26.92 13.35
C ILE A 546 -28.91 28.07 12.36
N TYR A 547 -30.14 28.43 11.97
CA TYR A 547 -30.41 29.50 11.02
C TYR A 547 -30.02 30.86 11.58
N GLN A 548 -30.34 31.13 12.85
CA GLN A 548 -29.92 32.36 13.51
C GLN A 548 -28.40 32.47 13.57
N LYS A 549 -27.71 31.39 13.97
CA LYS A 549 -26.25 31.39 14.07
C LYS A 549 -25.56 31.58 12.72
N ALA A 550 -26.11 30.99 11.66
CA ALA A 550 -25.63 31.20 10.30
C ALA A 550 -25.75 32.68 9.89
N GLN A 551 -26.87 33.34 10.22
CA GLN A 551 -27.04 34.78 9.97
C GLN A 551 -26.03 35.64 10.73
N ASP A 552 -25.71 35.31 11.97
CA ASP A 552 -24.69 36.00 12.77
C ASP A 552 -23.29 35.87 12.12
N PHE A 553 -22.98 34.72 11.51
CA PHE A 553 -21.76 34.53 10.72
C PHE A 553 -21.80 35.25 9.36
N GLY A 554 -22.93 35.90 9.05
CA GLY A 554 -23.19 36.63 7.82
C GLY A 554 -23.44 35.72 6.62
N LEU A 555 -24.02 34.55 6.89
CA LEU A 555 -24.64 33.71 5.89
C LEU A 555 -26.11 34.09 5.74
N GLU A 556 -26.74 33.55 4.71
CA GLU A 556 -28.18 33.64 4.50
C GLU A 556 -28.75 32.29 4.09
N LEU A 557 -30.07 32.17 4.24
CA LEU A 557 -30.79 31.00 3.73
C LEU A 557 -30.75 30.99 2.21
N CYS A 558 -30.54 29.80 1.67
CA CYS A 558 -30.56 29.54 0.25
C CYS A 558 -31.99 29.71 -0.30
N PRO A 559 -32.15 30.28 -1.50
CA PRO A 559 -33.35 30.07 -2.29
C PRO A 559 -33.64 28.58 -2.48
N ALA A 560 -34.91 28.17 -2.49
CA ALA A 560 -35.29 26.76 -2.59
C ALA A 560 -34.70 26.06 -3.83
N GLU A 561 -34.54 26.79 -4.94
CA GLU A 561 -33.95 26.26 -6.19
C GLU A 561 -32.48 25.82 -6.05
N VAL A 562 -31.77 26.25 -5.00
CA VAL A 562 -30.41 25.80 -4.71
C VAL A 562 -30.37 24.28 -4.51
N GLY A 563 -31.41 23.64 -3.96
CA GLY A 563 -31.42 22.19 -3.78
C GLY A 563 -31.26 21.42 -5.09
N PRO A 564 -32.20 21.56 -6.04
CA PRO A 564 -32.08 20.96 -7.37
C PRO A 564 -30.83 21.42 -8.14
N GLN A 565 -30.49 22.70 -8.11
CA GLN A 565 -29.35 23.25 -8.87
C GLN A 565 -28.01 22.73 -8.34
N LEU A 566 -27.80 22.75 -7.02
CA LEU A 566 -26.61 22.20 -6.40
C LEU A 566 -26.49 20.70 -6.69
N ARG A 567 -27.61 19.99 -6.78
CA ARG A 567 -27.59 18.57 -7.12
C ARG A 567 -27.14 18.30 -8.56
N LEU A 568 -27.57 19.11 -9.51
CA LEU A 568 -27.13 19.04 -10.91
C LEU A 568 -25.65 19.40 -11.10
N GLN A 569 -25.10 20.22 -10.21
CA GLN A 569 -23.77 20.82 -10.37
C GLN A 569 -22.72 20.29 -9.39
N SER A 570 -23.08 19.37 -8.50
CA SER A 570 -22.16 18.81 -7.51
C SER A 570 -22.27 17.30 -7.38
N LYS A 571 -21.15 16.67 -7.01
CA LYS A 571 -21.07 15.23 -6.70
C LYS A 571 -21.14 14.96 -5.19
N ILE A 572 -21.82 15.82 -4.41
CA ILE A 572 -21.94 15.63 -2.95
C ILE A 572 -22.65 14.30 -2.68
N LYS A 573 -21.94 13.36 -2.06
CA LYS A 573 -22.43 12.02 -1.75
C LYS A 573 -22.98 11.91 -0.33
N GLU A 574 -22.50 12.76 0.58
CA GLU A 574 -22.90 12.74 1.98
C GLU A 574 -24.30 13.34 2.18
N TRP A 575 -25.00 12.82 3.18
CA TRP A 575 -26.26 13.37 3.69
C TRP A 575 -26.07 14.84 4.08
N THR A 576 -26.67 15.75 3.31
CA THR A 576 -26.48 17.20 3.41
C THR A 576 -27.79 17.93 3.18
N LEU A 577 -28.16 18.83 4.09
CA LEU A 577 -29.38 19.65 3.97
C LEU A 577 -29.09 20.97 3.27
N ILE A 578 -30.10 21.50 2.59
CA ILE A 578 -30.10 22.89 2.13
C ILE A 578 -30.72 23.73 3.23
N ALA A 579 -30.00 24.72 3.74
CA ALA A 579 -30.56 25.69 4.68
C ALA A 579 -31.38 26.70 3.88
N MET A 580 -32.67 26.43 3.73
CA MET A 580 -33.63 27.25 2.99
C MET A 580 -34.83 27.54 3.89
N GLU A 581 -35.65 28.53 3.51
CA GLU A 581 -36.96 28.68 4.12
C GLU A 581 -37.76 27.38 3.92
N GLN A 582 -38.34 26.85 4.99
CA GLN A 582 -39.03 25.58 4.93
C GLN A 582 -40.28 25.69 4.07
N ILE A 583 -40.50 24.69 3.22
CA ILE A 583 -41.73 24.56 2.44
C ILE A 583 -42.64 23.56 3.16
N LEU A 584 -43.92 23.90 3.31
CA LEU A 584 -44.89 23.02 3.94
C LEU A 584 -45.27 21.87 3.00
N ARG A 585 -45.08 20.64 3.48
CA ARG A 585 -45.55 19.42 2.80
C ARG A 585 -46.45 18.65 3.76
N ASP A 586 -47.72 18.49 3.39
CA ASP A 586 -48.74 17.83 4.23
C ASP A 586 -48.85 18.40 5.66
N GLY A 587 -48.46 19.67 5.84
CA GLY A 587 -48.44 20.37 7.13
C GLY A 587 -47.09 20.37 7.85
N ASP A 588 -46.11 19.59 7.36
CA ASP A 588 -44.77 19.50 7.95
C ASP A 588 -43.79 20.45 7.22
N PRO A 589 -43.04 21.31 7.95
CA PRO A 589 -41.97 22.12 7.38
C PRO A 589 -40.81 21.24 6.92
N SER A 590 -40.51 21.24 5.62
CA SER A 590 -39.46 20.41 5.04
C SER A 590 -38.48 21.24 4.19
N VAL A 591 -37.27 20.72 4.03
CA VAL A 591 -36.20 21.30 3.18
C VAL A 591 -35.62 20.24 2.24
N PHE A 592 -34.91 20.67 1.21
CA PHE A 592 -34.19 19.73 0.33
C PHE A 592 -33.01 19.08 1.03
N ARG A 593 -32.77 17.83 0.65
CA ARG A 593 -31.65 17.00 1.10
C ARG A 593 -30.93 16.38 -0.09
N LEU A 594 -29.61 16.39 -0.02
CA LEU A 594 -28.70 15.73 -0.94
C LEU A 594 -28.12 14.48 -0.27
N ASP A 595 -28.06 13.37 -1.01
CA ASP A 595 -27.32 12.16 -0.64
C ASP A 595 -27.00 11.30 -1.87
N SER A 596 -26.42 10.12 -1.65
CA SER A 596 -26.19 9.10 -2.67
C SER A 596 -26.35 7.70 -2.09
N ASP A 597 -26.67 6.73 -2.93
CA ASP A 597 -26.79 5.32 -2.56
C ASP A 597 -26.42 4.45 -3.76
N GLY A 598 -25.64 3.39 -3.53
CA GLY A 598 -25.09 2.56 -4.59
C GLY A 598 -24.32 3.35 -5.67
N GLY A 599 -23.78 4.53 -5.33
CA GLY A 599 -23.09 5.42 -6.26
C GLY A 599 -23.99 6.37 -7.08
N ARG A 600 -25.32 6.22 -7.02
CA ARG A 600 -26.27 7.09 -7.72
C ARG A 600 -26.59 8.32 -6.87
N LEU A 601 -26.49 9.52 -7.47
CA LEU A 601 -26.82 10.78 -6.82
C LEU A 601 -28.33 10.93 -6.63
N LYS A 602 -28.74 11.51 -5.50
CA LYS A 602 -30.14 11.64 -5.11
C LYS A 602 -30.48 13.07 -4.67
N LEU A 603 -31.70 13.48 -4.99
CA LEU A 603 -32.39 14.63 -4.39
C LEU A 603 -33.59 14.10 -3.61
N ASP A 604 -33.64 14.43 -2.33
CA ASP A 604 -34.72 14.07 -1.43
C ASP A 604 -35.15 15.29 -0.60
N TYR A 605 -36.06 15.07 0.34
CA TYR A 605 -36.46 16.04 1.35
C TYR A 605 -36.11 15.52 2.76
N TYR A 606 -36.26 16.39 3.74
CA TYR A 606 -36.32 16.00 5.14
C TYR A 606 -37.11 17.03 5.95
N ASP A 607 -37.78 16.60 7.00
CA ASP A 607 -38.56 17.47 7.88
C ASP A 607 -37.63 18.27 8.79
N ALA A 608 -37.75 19.59 8.72
CA ALA A 608 -36.88 20.54 9.41
C ALA A 608 -37.73 21.53 10.18
N ARG A 609 -38.55 21.03 11.12
CA ARG A 609 -39.34 21.88 12.01
C ARG A 609 -38.43 22.88 12.73
N PRO A 610 -38.94 24.07 13.08
CA PRO A 610 -38.18 25.07 13.84
C PRO A 610 -37.46 24.51 15.07
N ASP A 611 -38.13 23.62 15.80
CA ASP A 611 -37.65 22.93 17.01
C ASP A 611 -36.98 21.58 16.76
N GLU A 612 -36.87 21.13 15.50
CA GLU A 612 -36.21 19.88 15.14
C GLU A 612 -34.72 19.95 15.49
N ARG A 613 -34.21 18.96 16.23
CA ARG A 613 -32.85 18.98 16.76
C ARG A 613 -31.90 18.13 15.94
N TRP A 614 -30.79 18.72 15.55
CA TRP A 614 -29.78 18.11 14.71
C TRP A 614 -28.53 17.75 15.50
N TYR A 615 -27.93 16.61 15.18
CA TYR A 615 -26.62 16.22 15.71
C TYR A 615 -25.51 17.15 15.19
N ASP A 616 -24.45 17.29 15.97
CA ASP A 616 -23.26 18.12 15.68
C ASP A 616 -22.63 17.82 14.30
N SER A 617 -22.66 16.56 13.87
CA SER A 617 -22.12 16.08 12.59
C SER A 617 -23.02 16.33 11.37
N ARG A 618 -24.25 16.86 11.56
CA ARG A 618 -25.15 17.16 10.45
C ARG A 618 -24.66 18.35 9.65
N ARG A 619 -24.82 18.28 8.33
CA ARG A 619 -24.29 19.24 7.36
C ARG A 619 -25.41 20.06 6.74
N PHE A 620 -25.19 21.36 6.67
CA PHE A 620 -26.07 22.33 6.03
C PHE A 620 -25.28 23.11 4.98
N VAL A 621 -25.92 23.40 3.86
CA VAL A 621 -25.43 24.34 2.86
C VAL A 621 -26.15 25.66 3.03
N PHE A 622 -25.37 26.73 3.17
CA PHE A 622 -25.84 28.11 3.25
C PHE A 622 -25.32 28.91 2.07
N ARG A 623 -25.96 30.05 1.80
CA ARG A 623 -25.46 31.03 0.82
C ARG A 623 -24.63 32.09 1.52
N LEU A 624 -23.53 32.49 0.90
CA LEU A 624 -22.75 33.65 1.34
C LEU A 624 -23.53 34.93 1.00
N ARG A 625 -23.72 35.81 1.99
CA ARG A 625 -24.41 37.08 1.77
C ARG A 625 -23.60 37.94 0.79
N LYS A 626 -24.24 38.36 -0.32
CA LYS A 626 -23.62 39.30 -1.27
C LYS A 626 -23.38 40.63 -0.57
N PHE A 627 -22.19 41.20 -0.72
CA PHE A 627 -21.95 42.58 -0.31
C PHE A 627 -22.77 43.51 -1.20
N GLU A 628 -23.58 44.39 -0.63
CA GLU A 628 -24.04 45.57 -1.35
C GLU A 628 -22.80 46.45 -1.61
N THR A 629 -22.35 46.49 -2.87
CA THR A 629 -21.29 47.38 -3.33
C THR A 629 -21.76 48.83 -3.43
#